data_AF-A0A8T4PD39-F1
#
_entry.id   AF-A0A8T4PD39-F1
#
_cell.length_a   1.000
_cell.length_b   1.000
_cell.length_c   1.000
_cell.angle_alpha   90.00
_cell.angle_beta   90.00
_cell.angle_gamma   90.00
#
_symmetry.space_group_name_H-M   'P 1'
#
loop_
_entity.id
_entity.type
_entity.pdbx_description
1 polymer ?
#
loop_
_entity_poly.entity_id
_entity_poly.type
_entity_poly.pdbx_seq_one_letter_code
_entity_poly.pdbx_strand_id
1 'polypeptide(L)'
;MVHLVVVSITTVIFGIASLLLISRARSRLSDGSIRRYMDNFAICLAFIVIFSVWQTARSIIGININVEGLGTYPEYIFIVFAYIAFIVASFRVLKISEEFGFKEDGRKIREIIRQRRKPKRARKNA
;
A
#
# COMPACT_ATOMS: atom_id res chain seq x y z
N MET A 1 17.06 11.27 -23.12
CA MET A 1 17.54 11.80 -21.83
C MET A 1 16.51 12.68 -21.14
N VAL A 2 16.00 13.75 -21.78
CA VAL A 2 15.00 14.66 -21.19
C VAL A 2 13.75 13.95 -20.63
N HIS A 3 13.16 13.03 -21.39
CA HIS A 3 11.98 12.28 -20.91
C HIS A 3 12.23 11.44 -19.65
N LEU A 4 13.41 10.82 -19.52
CA LEU A 4 13.75 10.00 -18.34
C LEU A 4 13.94 10.87 -17.10
N VAL A 5 14.63 12.00 -17.26
CA VAL A 5 14.84 12.97 -16.17
C VAL A 5 13.52 13.59 -15.72
N VAL A 6 12.62 13.90 -16.66
CA VAL A 6 11.28 14.40 -16.34
C VAL A 6 10.49 13.36 -15.54
N VAL A 7 10.43 12.11 -16.01
CA VAL A 7 9.72 11.01 -15.30
C VAL A 7 10.30 10.76 -13.91
N SER A 8 11.63 10.80 -13.75
CA SER A 8 12.26 10.57 -12.46
C SER A 8 11.95 11.70 -11.47
N ILE A 9 12.01 12.96 -11.91
CA ILE A 9 11.65 14.13 -11.10
C ILE A 9 10.17 14.09 -10.69
N THR A 10 9.23 13.82 -11.61
CA THR A 10 7.81 13.72 -11.25
C THR A 10 7.58 12.59 -10.24
N THR A 11 8.24 11.45 -10.42
CA THR A 11 8.13 10.32 -9.48
C THR A 11 8.56 10.70 -8.06
N VAL A 12 9.66 11.46 -7.92
CA VAL A 12 10.12 11.99 -6.62
C VAL A 12 9.08 12.94 -6.01
N ILE A 13 8.55 13.89 -6.80
CA ILE A 13 7.54 14.85 -6.33
C ILE A 13 6.30 14.14 -5.81
N PHE A 14 5.74 13.20 -6.59
CA PHE A 14 4.58 12.42 -6.18
C PHE A 14 4.88 11.57 -4.95
N GLY A 15 6.06 10.96 -4.88
CA GLY A 15 6.46 10.17 -3.71
C GLY A 15 6.53 10.99 -2.42
N ILE A 16 7.14 12.18 -2.45
CA ILE A 16 7.19 13.10 -1.31
C ILE A 16 5.77 13.58 -0.95
N ALA A 17 4.96 13.97 -1.94
CA ALA A 17 3.58 14.39 -1.70
C ALA A 17 2.75 13.28 -1.04
N SER A 18 2.91 12.02 -1.47
CA SER A 18 2.27 10.86 -0.87
C SER A 18 2.71 10.65 0.59
N LEU A 19 3.99 10.84 0.94
CA LEU A 19 4.46 10.77 2.33
C LEU A 19 3.81 11.84 3.22
N LEU A 20 3.67 13.07 2.71
CA LEU A 20 2.99 14.15 3.43
C LEU A 20 1.50 13.83 3.66
N LEU A 21 0.82 13.32 2.63
CA LEU A 21 -0.58 12.91 2.73
C LEU A 21 -0.78 11.79 3.73
N ILE A 22 0.07 10.75 3.71
CA ILE A 22 0.01 9.65 4.67
C ILE A 22 0.27 10.16 6.08
N SER A 23 1.25 11.03 6.28
CA SER A 23 1.56 11.61 7.59
C SER A 23 0.36 12.41 8.14
N ARG A 24 -0.31 13.19 7.28
CA ARG A 24 -1.52 13.94 7.63
C ARG A 24 -2.74 13.05 7.88
N ALA A 25 -2.87 11.96 7.14
CA ALA A 25 -3.95 10.99 7.35
C ALA A 25 -3.73 10.19 8.65
N ARG A 26 -2.49 9.81 8.96
CA ARG A 26 -2.09 9.16 10.21
C ARG A 26 -2.46 9.99 11.43
N SER A 27 -2.22 11.30 11.41
CA SER A 27 -2.51 12.19 12.54
C SER A 27 -4.02 12.33 12.84
N ARG A 28 -4.89 11.86 11.94
CA ARG A 28 -6.34 11.86 12.10
C ARG A 28 -6.89 10.52 12.60
N LEU A 29 -6.05 9.50 12.69
CA LEU A 29 -6.46 8.18 13.15
C LEU A 29 -6.18 8.02 14.64
N SER A 30 -7.13 7.40 15.34
CA SER A 30 -6.94 6.89 16.70
C SER A 30 -5.92 5.76 16.72
N ASP A 31 -5.35 5.49 17.89
CA ASP A 31 -4.47 4.35 18.08
C ASP A 31 -5.23 3.03 17.85
N GLY A 32 -4.84 2.31 16.80
CA GLY A 32 -5.52 1.10 16.34
C GLY A 32 -4.81 0.43 15.17
N SER A 33 -5.38 -0.67 14.68
CA SER A 33 -4.82 -1.49 13.58
C SER A 33 -4.58 -0.68 12.30
N ILE A 34 -5.46 0.28 11.98
CA ILE A 34 -5.34 1.14 10.79
C ILE A 34 -4.15 2.10 10.92
N ARG A 35 -3.96 2.76 12.07
CA ARG A 35 -2.82 3.67 12.29
C ARG A 35 -1.49 2.91 12.17
N ARG A 36 -1.43 1.71 12.76
CA ARG A 36 -0.30 0.78 12.61
C ARG A 36 -0.06 0.39 11.15
N TYR A 37 -1.10 0.07 10.38
CA TYR A 37 -0.96 -0.19 8.95
C TYR A 37 -0.36 1.01 8.20
N MET A 38 -0.87 2.21 8.46
CA MET A 38 -0.36 3.44 7.84
C MET A 38 1.10 3.71 8.16
N ASP A 39 1.58 3.36 9.37
CA ASP A 39 2.99 3.49 9.74
C ASP A 39 3.89 2.58 8.89
N ASN A 40 3.50 1.31 8.75
CA ASN A 40 4.25 0.37 7.91
C ASN A 40 4.23 0.78 6.43
N PHE A 41 3.09 1.27 5.95
CA PHE A 41 2.94 1.77 4.59
C PHE A 41 3.80 3.02 4.36
N ALA A 42 3.86 3.94 5.33
CA ALA A 42 4.72 5.12 5.26
C ALA A 42 6.21 4.74 5.19
N ILE A 43 6.65 3.77 5.97
CA ILE A 43 8.03 3.24 5.92
C ILE A 43 8.33 2.66 4.54
N CYS A 44 7.41 1.86 4.01
CA CYS A 44 7.55 1.31 2.66
C CYS A 44 7.68 2.41 1.60
N LEU A 45 6.81 3.42 1.67
CA LEU A 45 6.85 4.53 0.74
C LEU A 45 8.15 5.35 0.89
N ALA A 46 8.66 5.52 2.11
CA ALA A 46 9.91 6.22 2.35
C ALA A 46 11.09 5.52 1.65
N PHE A 47 11.16 4.19 1.69
CA PHE A 47 12.18 3.44 0.95
C PHE A 47 12.07 3.63 -0.56
N ILE A 48 10.85 3.64 -1.10
CA ILE A 48 10.62 3.88 -2.55
C ILE A 48 11.03 5.31 -2.94
N VAL A 49 10.73 6.30 -2.10
CA VAL A 49 11.13 7.69 -2.33
C VAL A 49 12.64 7.83 -2.30
N ILE A 50 13.33 7.23 -1.32
CA ILE A 50 14.80 7.24 -1.24
C ILE A 50 15.40 6.59 -2.50
N PHE A 51 14.88 5.44 -2.92
CA PHE A 51 15.27 4.78 -4.15
C PHE A 51 15.08 5.68 -5.38
N SER A 52 13.92 6.33 -5.50
CA SER A 52 13.59 7.24 -6.60
C SER A 52 14.50 8.48 -6.65
N VAL A 53 14.82 9.06 -5.48
CA VAL A 53 15.77 10.18 -5.36
C VAL A 53 17.17 9.73 -5.79
N TRP A 54 17.62 8.55 -5.34
CA TRP A 54 18.92 8.00 -5.71
C TRP A 54 19.03 7.75 -7.23
N GLN A 55 18.01 7.14 -7.83
CA GLN A 55 17.95 6.90 -9.27
C GLN A 55 17.96 8.22 -10.06
N THR A 56 17.20 9.22 -9.60
CA THR A 56 17.17 10.56 -10.19
C THR A 56 18.55 11.24 -10.13
N ALA A 57 19.21 11.18 -8.97
CA ALA A 57 20.55 11.75 -8.79
C ALA A 57 21.57 11.10 -9.73
N ARG A 58 21.55 9.78 -9.87
CA ARG A 58 22.41 9.08 -10.84
C ARG A 58 22.11 9.45 -12.29
N SER A 59 20.84 9.56 -12.64
CA SER A 59 20.44 9.95 -14.00
C SER A 59 20.87 11.37 -14.36
N ILE A 60 20.94 12.30 -13.40
CA ILE A 60 21.34 13.69 -13.63
C ILE A 60 22.86 13.84 -13.66
N ILE A 61 23.57 13.19 -12.73
CA ILE A 61 25.03 13.29 -12.63
C ILE A 61 25.73 12.50 -13.75
N GLY A 62 24.99 11.67 -14.50
CA GLY A 62 25.52 10.94 -15.65
C GLY A 62 26.53 9.87 -15.25
N ILE A 63 26.50 9.40 -14.00
CA ILE A 63 27.39 8.37 -13.50
C ILE A 63 26.95 7.02 -14.09
N ASN A 64 27.34 6.76 -15.35
CA ASN A 64 27.33 5.43 -15.94
C ASN A 64 28.48 4.64 -15.34
N ILE A 65 28.28 4.12 -14.13
CA ILE A 65 29.21 3.18 -13.52
C ILE A 65 29.11 1.87 -14.30
N ASN A 66 29.86 1.78 -15.40
CA ASN A 66 30.06 0.59 -16.18
C ASN A 66 30.99 -0.33 -15.39
N VAL A 67 30.49 -0.95 -14.32
CA VAL A 67 31.32 -1.80 -13.45
C VAL A 67 30.70 -3.20 -13.39
N GLU A 68 31.29 -4.04 -14.21
CA GLU A 68 31.16 -5.49 -14.42
C GLU A 68 31.33 -6.37 -13.16
N GLY A 69 31.19 -5.83 -11.95
CA GLY A 69 31.55 -6.57 -10.73
C GLY A 69 30.64 -6.27 -9.56
N LEU A 70 29.64 -7.14 -9.35
CA LEU A 70 29.06 -7.65 -8.10
C LEU A 70 28.85 -6.75 -6.85
N GLY A 71 29.12 -5.44 -6.88
CA GLY A 71 29.09 -4.55 -5.71
C GLY A 71 28.41 -3.19 -5.93
N THR A 72 27.84 -2.92 -7.10
CA THR A 72 27.66 -1.53 -7.59
C THR A 72 26.24 -0.97 -7.55
N TYR A 73 25.30 -1.61 -6.86
CA TYR A 73 23.89 -1.20 -6.94
C TYR A 73 23.20 -1.22 -5.57
N PRO A 74 23.52 -0.25 -4.68
CA PRO A 74 22.80 -0.07 -3.41
C PRO A 74 21.30 0.12 -3.61
N GLU A 75 20.86 0.48 -4.82
CA GLU A 75 19.45 0.60 -5.20
C GLU A 75 18.67 -0.72 -5.09
N TYR A 76 19.28 -1.87 -5.38
CA TYR A 76 18.59 -3.16 -5.19
C TYR A 76 18.43 -3.53 -3.72
N ILE A 77 19.31 -3.03 -2.84
CA ILE A 77 19.13 -3.22 -1.41
C ILE A 77 17.88 -2.47 -0.94
N PHE A 78 17.69 -1.22 -1.40
CA PHE A 78 16.49 -0.44 -1.10
C PHE A 78 15.21 -1.07 -1.67
N ILE A 79 15.25 -1.63 -2.88
CA ILE A 79 14.07 -2.30 -3.46
C ILE A 79 13.68 -3.54 -2.65
N VAL A 80 14.66 -4.33 -2.19
CA VAL A 80 14.42 -5.52 -1.36
C VAL A 80 13.77 -5.12 -0.03
N PHE A 81 14.27 -4.07 0.64
CA PHE A 81 13.64 -3.57 1.87
C PHE A 81 12.23 -3.03 1.63
N ALA A 82 11.99 -2.35 0.49
CA ALA A 82 10.65 -1.92 0.12
C ALA A 82 9.70 -3.11 -0.07
N TYR A 83 10.13 -4.18 -0.74
CA TYR A 83 9.31 -5.39 -0.88
C TYR A 83 9.01 -6.07 0.47
N ILE A 84 9.99 -6.15 1.36
CA ILE A 84 9.78 -6.68 2.72
C ILE A 84 8.74 -5.81 3.46
N ALA A 85 8.86 -4.48 3.39
CA ALA A 85 7.89 -3.57 4.00
C ALA A 85 6.48 -3.72 3.40
N PHE A 86 6.37 -3.94 2.08
CA PHE A 86 5.09 -4.23 1.42
C PHE A 86 4.45 -5.53 1.90
N ILE A 87 5.25 -6.59 2.09
CA ILE A 87 4.75 -7.86 2.65
C ILE A 87 4.14 -7.62 4.03
N VAL A 88 4.85 -6.91 4.91
CA VAL A 88 4.35 -6.58 6.26
C VAL A 88 3.10 -5.69 6.20
N ALA A 89 3.07 -4.71 5.31
CA ALA A 89 1.90 -3.86 5.10
C ALA A 89 0.68 -4.69 4.64
N SER A 90 0.89 -5.63 3.71
CA SER A 90 -0.15 -6.50 3.16
C SER A 90 -0.74 -7.43 4.22
N PHE A 91 0.09 -7.98 5.11
CA PHE A 91 -0.38 -8.75 6.27
C PHE A 91 -1.26 -7.91 7.20
N ARG A 92 -0.97 -6.61 7.37
CA ARG A 92 -1.83 -5.73 8.18
C ARG A 92 -3.15 -5.41 7.48
N VAL A 93 -3.17 -5.27 6.16
CA VAL A 93 -4.44 -5.16 5.40
C VAL A 93 -5.32 -6.38 5.64
N LEU A 94 -4.73 -7.58 5.62
CA LEU A 94 -5.48 -8.80 5.90
C LEU A 94 -6.14 -8.76 7.28
N LYS A 95 -5.39 -8.39 8.33
CA LYS A 95 -5.96 -8.23 9.68
C LYS A 95 -7.06 -7.17 9.76
N ILE A 96 -6.88 -6.02 9.11
CA ILE A 96 -7.93 -4.98 9.04
C ILE A 96 -9.16 -5.53 8.31
N SER A 97 -8.97 -6.32 7.25
CA SER A 97 -10.08 -6.94 6.52
C SER A 97 -10.79 -8.03 7.33
N GLU A 98 -10.14 -8.65 8.31
CA GLU A 98 -10.76 -9.57 9.26
C GLU A 98 -11.53 -8.80 10.35
N GLU A 99 -10.95 -7.70 10.86
CA GLU A 99 -11.57 -6.86 11.91
C GLU A 99 -12.79 -6.05 11.39
N PHE A 100 -12.71 -5.51 10.17
CA PHE A 100 -13.74 -4.66 9.56
C PHE A 100 -14.51 -5.33 8.43
N GLY A 101 -14.04 -6.48 7.95
CA GLY A 101 -14.77 -7.26 6.97
C GLY A 101 -15.94 -7.93 7.67
N PHE A 102 -17.14 -7.38 7.43
CA PHE A 102 -18.44 -7.96 7.78
C PHE A 102 -18.70 -9.31 7.08
N LYS A 103 -17.73 -10.22 7.02
CA LYS A 103 -17.87 -11.51 6.36
C LYS A 103 -18.81 -12.40 7.16
N GLU A 104 -18.71 -12.35 8.50
CA GLU A 104 -19.63 -13.05 9.40
C GLU A 104 -20.93 -12.29 9.61
N ASP A 105 -20.88 -10.98 9.86
CA ASP A 105 -22.09 -10.16 10.04
C ASP A 105 -22.90 -10.01 8.76
N GLY A 106 -22.23 -9.86 7.62
CA GLY A 106 -22.85 -9.89 6.29
C GLY A 106 -23.42 -11.27 5.95
N ARG A 107 -22.91 -12.37 6.52
CA ARG A 107 -23.54 -13.70 6.41
C ARG A 107 -24.82 -13.76 7.22
N LYS A 108 -24.80 -13.31 8.48
CA LYS A 108 -25.98 -13.24 9.34
C LYS A 108 -27.08 -12.36 8.76
N ILE A 109 -26.73 -11.16 8.28
CA ILE A 109 -27.68 -10.25 7.61
C ILE A 109 -28.27 -10.92 6.36
N ARG A 110 -27.45 -11.59 5.55
CA ARG A 110 -27.91 -12.29 4.34
C ARG A 110 -28.83 -13.47 4.67
N GLU A 111 -28.55 -14.21 5.74
CA GLU A 111 -29.42 -15.27 6.25
C GLU A 111 -30.77 -14.71 6.75
N ILE A 112 -30.76 -13.62 7.52
CA ILE A 112 -31.99 -12.94 7.99
C ILE A 112 -32.83 -12.44 6.81
N ILE A 113 -32.19 -11.83 5.80
CA ILE A 113 -32.88 -11.38 4.58
C ILE A 113 -33.46 -12.57 3.81
N ARG A 114 -32.73 -13.68 3.70
CA ARG A 114 -33.18 -14.90 3.01
C ARG A 114 -34.35 -15.58 3.72
N GLN A 115 -34.37 -15.55 5.06
CA GLN A 115 -35.49 -16.04 5.86
C GLN A 115 -36.73 -15.14 5.71
N ARG A 116 -36.56 -13.81 5.73
CA ARG A 116 -37.67 -12.85 5.51
C ARG A 116 -38.19 -12.83 4.07
N ARG A 117 -37.36 -13.16 3.07
CA ARG A 117 -37.75 -13.32 1.65
C ARG A 117 -38.43 -14.65 1.32
N LYS A 118 -38.73 -15.51 2.29
CA LYS A 118 -39.71 -16.60 2.10
C LYS A 118 -41.12 -16.17 2.56
N PRO A 119 -41.90 -15.38 1.80
CA PRO A 119 -43.30 -15.17 2.12
C PRO A 119 -44.17 -16.30 1.53
N LYS A 120 -44.95 -16.94 2.41
CA LYS A 120 -46.39 -17.20 2.24
C LYS A 120 -46.91 -17.91 0.97
N ARG A 121 -46.15 -18.75 0.26
CA ARG A 121 -46.74 -19.63 -0.77
C ARG A 121 -47.39 -20.92 -0.24
N ALA A 122 -47.19 -21.26 1.03
CA ALA A 122 -47.72 -22.50 1.61
C ALA A 122 -49.10 -22.37 2.29
N ARG A 123 -49.76 -21.20 2.26
CA ARG A 123 -51.02 -20.97 3.02
C ARG A 123 -52.22 -20.55 2.17
N LYS A 124 -52.22 -20.88 0.87
CA LYS A 124 -53.35 -20.59 -0.04
C LYS A 124 -54.09 -21.83 -0.56
N ASN A 125 -53.71 -23.04 -0.11
CA ASN A 125 -54.34 -24.31 -0.53
C ASN A 125 -54.76 -25.19 0.67
N ALA A 126 -55.09 -24.60 1.82
CA ALA A 126 -55.70 -25.30 2.95
C ALA A 126 -57.06 -24.66 3.25
#